data_AF-A0A397U1Z4-F1
#
_entry.id   AF-A0A397U1Z4-F1
#
_cell.length_a   1.000
_cell.length_b   1.000
_cell.length_c   1.000
_cell.angle_alpha   90.00
_cell.angle_beta   90.00
_cell.angle_gamma   90.00
#
_symmetry.space_group_name_H-M   'P 1'
#
loop_
_entity.id
_entity.type
_entity.pdbx_description
1 polymer ?
#
loop_
_entity_poly.entity_id
_entity_poly.type
_entity_poly.pdbx_seq_one_letter_code
_entity_poly.pdbx_strand_id
1 'polypeptide(L)'
;MPAHQIEFEAMFDKAIQNYKGKHSITVTNREIRDQINSKIRQKLAIQHITNSRFRKNPQEITKVLNYYIGFMKLPKGLQDEIVWKTVNKAIQTTLLLLPEKPKNIPEKVRELLPFEIPIKNKSNLRSLLAALRKVYTFAQLPDEYFTELEPLPDNPWELREEVKGLFSIIDRKDLRKVYGYKQRLAEHYKWEEDLLESYFSLPKKKYHYH
;
A
#
# COMPACT_ATOMS: atom_id res chain seq x y z
N MET A 1 9.56 -36.59 18.12
CA MET A 1 10.05 -35.84 16.95
C MET A 1 8.87 -35.17 16.25
N PRO A 2 8.97 -33.92 15.77
CA PRO A 2 7.90 -33.26 15.03
C PRO A 2 7.58 -34.00 13.71
N ALA A 3 6.31 -33.99 13.28
CA ALA A 3 5.87 -34.72 12.08
C ALA A 3 6.63 -34.33 10.81
N HIS A 4 6.87 -33.04 10.60
CA HIS A 4 7.64 -32.53 9.45
C HIS A 4 9.09 -33.03 9.42
N GLN A 5 9.67 -33.31 10.59
CA GLN A 5 11.03 -33.83 10.69
C GLN A 5 11.08 -35.32 10.31
N ILE A 6 10.06 -36.09 10.72
CA ILE A 6 9.91 -37.50 10.34
C ILE A 6 9.78 -37.62 8.81
N GLU A 7 8.94 -36.80 8.19
CA GLU A 7 8.75 -36.80 6.73
C GLU A 7 10.03 -36.40 5.99
N PHE A 8 10.77 -35.41 6.50
CA PHE A 8 12.05 -35.01 5.93
C PHE A 8 13.07 -36.14 5.98
N GLU A 9 13.22 -36.80 7.14
CA GLU A 9 14.15 -37.92 7.32
C GLU A 9 13.79 -39.10 6.41
N ALA A 10 12.50 -39.43 6.29
CA ALA A 10 12.03 -40.46 5.37
C ALA A 10 12.37 -40.14 3.90
N MET A 11 12.20 -38.88 3.47
CA MET A 11 12.61 -38.42 2.13
C MET A 11 14.12 -38.51 1.94
N PHE A 12 14.90 -38.16 2.96
CA PHE A 12 16.35 -38.23 2.94
C PHE A 12 16.86 -39.66 2.82
N ASP A 13 16.36 -40.58 3.65
CA ASP A 13 16.75 -41.98 3.63
C ASP A 13 16.38 -42.65 2.31
N LYS A 14 15.19 -42.37 1.79
CA LYS A 14 14.76 -42.84 0.46
C LYS A 14 15.71 -42.35 -0.64
N ALA A 15 16.11 -41.08 -0.61
CA ALA A 15 17.04 -40.53 -1.59
C ALA A 15 18.45 -41.16 -1.49
N ILE A 16 18.92 -41.45 -0.27
CA ILE A 16 20.18 -42.16 -0.02
C ILE A 16 20.12 -43.58 -0.59
N GLN A 17 19.05 -44.33 -0.32
CA GLN A 17 18.91 -45.70 -0.83
C GLN A 17 18.83 -45.73 -2.36
N ASN A 18 18.10 -44.80 -2.97
CA ASN A 18 18.05 -44.67 -4.42
C ASN A 18 19.43 -44.36 -5.02
N TYR A 19 20.22 -43.50 -4.38
CA TYR A 19 21.58 -43.21 -4.82
C TYR A 19 22.48 -44.45 -4.73
N LYS A 20 22.44 -45.16 -3.59
CA LYS A 20 23.19 -46.42 -3.40
C LYS A 20 22.88 -47.46 -4.46
N GLY A 21 21.59 -47.70 -4.73
CA GLY A 21 21.14 -48.62 -5.76
C GLY A 21 21.58 -48.23 -7.17
N LYS A 22 21.53 -46.93 -7.51
CA LYS A 22 21.93 -46.43 -8.83
C LYS A 22 23.44 -46.51 -9.09
N HIS A 23 24.25 -46.37 -8.06
CA HIS A 23 25.71 -46.36 -8.16
C HIS A 23 26.36 -47.67 -7.69
N SER A 24 25.57 -48.68 -7.31
CA SER A 24 26.04 -49.97 -6.78
C SER A 24 27.02 -49.84 -5.60
N ILE A 25 26.77 -48.89 -4.71
CA ILE A 25 27.62 -48.63 -3.52
C ILE A 25 26.87 -48.96 -2.22
N THR A 26 27.60 -49.42 -1.20
CA THR A 26 27.05 -49.75 0.13
C THR A 26 27.08 -48.58 1.10
N VAL A 27 28.07 -47.68 0.97
CA VAL A 27 28.28 -46.53 1.87
C VAL A 27 28.40 -45.25 1.06
N THR A 28 27.80 -44.16 1.56
CA THR A 28 27.89 -42.82 0.99
C THR A 28 28.82 -41.96 1.83
N ASN A 29 29.72 -41.20 1.19
CA ASN A 29 30.54 -40.22 1.87
C ASN A 29 29.71 -39.00 2.33
N ARG A 30 30.32 -38.13 3.15
CA ARG A 30 29.67 -36.92 3.68
C ARG A 30 29.22 -35.97 2.58
N GLU A 31 30.04 -35.79 1.55
CA GLU A 31 29.78 -34.85 0.46
C GLU A 31 28.51 -35.22 -0.34
N ILE A 32 28.34 -36.49 -0.68
CA ILE A 32 27.13 -37.00 -1.35
C ILE A 32 25.90 -36.80 -0.46
N ARG A 33 26.01 -37.06 0.85
CA ARG A 33 24.94 -36.82 1.81
C ARG A 33 24.55 -35.34 1.87
N ASP A 34 25.53 -34.45 1.88
CA ASP A 34 25.31 -33.00 1.89
C ASP A 34 24.66 -32.52 0.58
N GLN A 35 25.06 -33.07 -0.57
CA GLN A 35 24.43 -32.79 -1.87
C GLN A 35 22.96 -33.26 -1.91
N ILE A 36 22.68 -34.47 -1.43
CA ILE A 36 21.30 -35.01 -1.36
C ILE A 36 20.44 -34.15 -0.45
N ASN A 37 20.96 -33.78 0.73
CA ASN A 37 20.27 -32.89 1.67
C ASN A 37 19.94 -31.53 1.03
N SER A 38 20.90 -30.92 0.34
CA SER A 38 20.70 -29.66 -0.38
C SER A 38 19.59 -29.77 -1.43
N LYS A 39 19.59 -30.83 -2.26
CA LYS A 39 18.56 -31.06 -3.28
C LYS A 39 17.17 -31.25 -2.68
N ILE A 40 17.05 -31.96 -1.56
CA ILE A 40 15.75 -32.15 -0.89
C ILE A 40 15.23 -30.82 -0.36
N ARG A 41 16.09 -30.02 0.29
CA ARG A 41 15.72 -28.68 0.77
C ARG A 41 15.23 -27.78 -0.36
N GLN A 42 15.93 -27.77 -1.49
CA GLN A 42 15.52 -27.02 -2.68
C GLN A 42 14.16 -27.50 -3.22
N LYS A 43 13.96 -28.81 -3.34
CA LYS A 43 12.68 -29.38 -3.80
C LYS A 43 11.52 -28.95 -2.92
N LEU A 44 11.67 -29.05 -1.59
CA LEU A 44 10.63 -28.67 -0.63
C LEU A 44 10.33 -27.17 -0.67
N ALA A 45 11.36 -26.33 -0.75
CA ALA A 45 11.20 -24.89 -0.88
C ALA A 45 10.44 -24.53 -2.15
N ILE A 46 10.85 -25.07 -3.31
CA ILE A 46 10.18 -24.85 -4.59
C ILE A 46 8.72 -25.30 -4.51
N GLN A 47 8.46 -26.53 -4.04
CA GLN A 47 7.11 -27.06 -3.92
C GLN A 47 6.21 -26.18 -3.05
N HIS A 48 6.73 -25.67 -1.93
CA HIS A 48 5.97 -24.75 -1.10
C HIS A 48 5.70 -23.44 -1.82
N ILE A 49 6.72 -22.82 -2.43
CA ILE A 49 6.58 -21.55 -3.17
C ILE A 49 5.55 -21.69 -4.30
N THR A 50 5.61 -22.77 -5.08
CA THR A 50 4.69 -22.98 -6.22
C THR A 50 3.25 -23.25 -5.78
N ASN A 51 3.06 -23.87 -4.61
CA ASN A 51 1.73 -24.13 -4.06
C ASN A 51 1.19 -22.96 -3.22
N SER A 52 2.02 -21.96 -2.94
CA SER A 52 1.64 -20.79 -2.14
C SER A 52 0.87 -19.77 -2.96
N ARG A 53 -0.29 -19.35 -2.44
CA ARG A 53 -1.02 -18.20 -2.98
C ARG A 53 -0.54 -16.93 -2.30
N PHE A 54 0.46 -16.30 -2.89
CA PHE A 54 0.96 -15.02 -2.38
C PHE A 54 -0.05 -13.90 -2.63
N ARG A 55 -0.34 -13.12 -1.57
CA ARG A 55 -0.96 -11.80 -1.73
C ARG A 55 0.05 -10.86 -2.38
N LYS A 56 -0.40 -9.84 -3.13
CA LYS A 56 0.47 -8.79 -3.72
C LYS A 56 1.03 -7.86 -2.63
N ASN A 57 1.78 -8.41 -1.68
CA ASN A 57 2.48 -7.69 -0.62
C ASN A 57 3.98 -7.95 -0.77
N PRO A 58 4.76 -6.97 -1.27
CA PRO A 58 6.19 -7.13 -1.50
C PRO A 58 6.96 -7.55 -0.23
N GLN A 59 6.57 -7.04 0.94
CA GLN A 59 7.27 -7.30 2.20
C GLN A 59 7.07 -8.75 2.66
N GLU A 60 5.84 -9.24 2.61
CA GLU A 60 5.53 -10.62 2.98
C GLU A 60 6.20 -11.60 2.01
N ILE A 61 6.10 -11.36 0.70
CA ILE A 61 6.74 -12.19 -0.31
C ILE A 61 8.26 -12.22 -0.11
N THR A 62 8.89 -11.06 0.08
CA THR A 62 10.34 -10.97 0.28
C THR A 62 10.78 -11.72 1.54
N LYS A 63 10.06 -11.57 2.66
CA LYS A 63 10.35 -12.31 3.91
C LYS A 63 10.30 -13.83 3.68
N VAL A 64 9.27 -14.31 3.00
CA VAL A 64 9.10 -15.73 2.69
C VAL A 64 10.23 -16.23 1.78
N LEU A 65 10.57 -15.48 0.73
CA LEU A 65 11.66 -15.84 -0.18
C LEU A 65 13.02 -15.86 0.52
N ASN A 66 13.31 -14.88 1.38
CA ASN A 66 14.56 -14.83 2.15
C ASN A 66 14.68 -16.02 3.11
N TYR A 67 13.57 -16.41 3.76
CA TYR A 67 13.53 -17.65 4.54
C TYR A 67 13.91 -18.86 3.69
N TYR A 68 13.35 -19.02 2.49
CA TYR A 68 13.68 -20.14 1.61
C TYR A 68 15.11 -20.10 1.10
N ILE A 69 15.65 -18.93 0.76
CA ILE A 69 17.06 -18.75 0.38
C ILE A 69 17.98 -19.28 1.48
N GLY A 70 17.71 -18.91 2.74
CA GLY A 70 18.43 -19.42 3.90
C GLY A 70 18.25 -20.93 4.12
N PHE A 71 17.01 -21.43 4.02
CA PHE A 71 16.70 -22.85 4.19
C PHE A 71 17.43 -23.74 3.17
N MET A 72 17.46 -23.29 1.91
CA MET A 72 18.15 -23.95 0.79
C MET A 72 19.68 -23.81 0.85
N LYS A 73 20.21 -22.95 1.73
CA LYS A 73 21.65 -22.61 1.82
C LYS A 73 22.23 -22.15 0.47
N LEU A 74 21.47 -21.33 -0.26
CA LEU A 74 21.93 -20.80 -1.54
C LEU A 74 23.15 -19.87 -1.35
N PRO A 75 24.01 -19.74 -2.38
CA PRO A 75 25.17 -18.85 -2.31
C PRO A 75 24.77 -17.41 -2.02
N LYS A 76 25.66 -16.68 -1.33
CA LYS A 76 25.46 -15.30 -0.80
C LYS A 76 25.14 -14.22 -1.86
N GLY A 77 24.97 -14.57 -3.13
CA GLY A 77 24.64 -13.65 -4.22
C GLY A 77 23.17 -13.22 -4.27
N LEU A 78 22.26 -13.91 -3.57
CA LEU A 78 20.88 -13.47 -3.37
C LEU A 78 20.78 -12.67 -2.07
N GLN A 79 21.05 -11.37 -2.16
CA GLN A 79 20.88 -10.44 -1.04
C GLN A 79 19.44 -9.91 -0.97
N ASP A 80 19.01 -9.50 0.23
CA ASP A 80 17.66 -9.00 0.51
C ASP A 80 17.22 -7.89 -0.46
N GLU A 81 18.14 -6.99 -0.83
CA GLU A 81 17.84 -5.89 -1.74
C GLU A 81 17.48 -6.37 -3.16
N ILE A 82 18.20 -7.39 -3.67
CA ILE A 82 17.95 -7.97 -4.99
C ILE A 82 16.58 -8.66 -4.99
N VAL A 83 16.28 -9.42 -3.95
CA VAL A 83 14.98 -10.09 -3.79
C VAL A 83 13.86 -9.06 -3.76
N TRP A 84 14.00 -8.02 -2.94
CA TRP A 84 13.05 -6.92 -2.85
C TRP A 84 12.79 -6.24 -4.20
N LYS A 85 13.85 -5.88 -4.94
CA LYS A 85 13.74 -5.25 -6.27
C LYS A 85 13.03 -6.17 -7.27
N THR A 86 13.40 -7.45 -7.30
CA THR A 86 12.78 -8.43 -8.21
C THR A 86 11.30 -8.66 -7.88
N VAL A 87 10.95 -8.77 -6.60
CA VAL A 87 9.55 -8.92 -6.15
C VAL A 87 8.73 -7.70 -6.54
N ASN A 88 9.22 -6.48 -6.28
CA ASN A 88 8.50 -5.27 -6.66
C ASN A 88 8.32 -5.15 -8.16
N LYS A 89 9.36 -5.45 -8.95
CA LYS A 89 9.28 -5.46 -10.41
C LYS A 89 8.24 -6.46 -10.90
N ALA A 90 8.24 -7.68 -10.37
CA ALA A 90 7.27 -8.71 -10.73
C ALA A 90 5.83 -8.29 -10.39
N ILE A 91 5.61 -7.67 -9.22
CA ILE A 91 4.29 -7.13 -8.87
C ILE A 91 3.88 -6.03 -9.83
N GLN A 92 4.77 -5.07 -10.12
CA GLN A 92 4.50 -3.97 -11.04
C GLN A 92 4.13 -4.44 -12.45
N THR A 93 4.77 -5.50 -12.96
CA THR A 93 4.42 -6.07 -14.28
C THR A 93 3.02 -6.69 -14.34
N THR A 94 2.37 -6.93 -13.18
CA THR A 94 0.98 -7.42 -13.12
C THR A 94 -0.05 -6.32 -12.92
N LEU A 95 0.38 -5.06 -12.79
CA LEU A 95 -0.52 -3.91 -12.63
C LEU A 95 -0.94 -3.36 -13.98
N LEU A 96 -2.15 -2.82 -14.06
CA LEU A 96 -2.67 -2.17 -15.26
C LEU A 96 -2.17 -0.73 -15.36
N LEU A 97 -2.17 -0.15 -16.56
CA LEU A 97 -1.96 1.29 -16.69
C LEU A 97 -3.17 2.04 -16.14
N LEU A 98 -2.93 3.13 -15.41
CA LEU A 98 -4.01 3.99 -14.93
C LEU A 98 -4.71 4.65 -16.15
N PRO A 99 -6.05 4.59 -16.25
CA PRO A 99 -6.77 5.30 -17.29
C PRO A 99 -6.61 6.82 -17.15
N GLU A 100 -6.56 7.57 -18.25
CA GLU A 100 -6.44 9.03 -18.22
C GLU A 100 -7.63 9.70 -17.51
N LYS A 101 -8.83 9.15 -17.71
CA LYS A 101 -10.07 9.68 -17.14
C LYS A 101 -10.56 8.78 -16.00
N PRO A 102 -10.98 9.34 -14.85
CA PRO A 102 -11.54 8.54 -13.76
C PRO A 102 -12.79 7.77 -14.19
N LYS A 103 -13.55 8.32 -15.16
CA LYS A 103 -14.72 7.69 -15.79
C LYS A 103 -14.42 6.36 -16.50
N ASN A 104 -13.16 6.11 -16.85
CA ASN A 104 -12.73 4.87 -17.53
C ASN A 104 -12.29 3.78 -16.54
N ILE A 105 -12.22 4.07 -15.24
CA ILE A 105 -11.99 3.03 -14.22
C ILE A 105 -13.23 2.12 -14.16
N PRO A 106 -13.08 0.78 -14.29
CA PRO A 106 -14.18 -0.16 -14.18
C PRO A 106 -14.91 -0.04 -12.85
N GLU A 107 -16.23 -0.20 -12.88
CA GLU A 107 -17.11 -0.07 -11.70
C GLU A 107 -16.68 -0.96 -10.54
N LYS A 108 -16.35 -2.22 -10.82
CA LYS A 108 -15.81 -3.18 -9.83
C LYS A 108 -14.57 -2.65 -9.10
N VAL A 109 -13.72 -1.84 -9.75
CA VAL A 109 -12.56 -1.24 -9.09
C VAL A 109 -12.98 -0.02 -8.28
N ARG A 110 -13.93 0.78 -8.78
CA ARG A 110 -14.47 1.94 -8.05
C ARG A 110 -15.15 1.55 -6.74
N GLU A 111 -15.92 0.47 -6.73
CA GLU A 111 -16.57 -0.06 -5.52
C GLU A 111 -15.58 -0.45 -4.42
N LEU A 112 -14.33 -0.75 -4.79
CA LEU A 112 -13.26 -1.10 -3.85
C LEU A 112 -12.47 0.12 -3.38
N LEU A 113 -12.70 1.31 -3.94
CA LEU A 113 -12.04 2.53 -3.52
C LEU A 113 -12.63 3.00 -2.19
N PRO A 114 -11.79 3.47 -1.25
CA PRO A 114 -12.28 3.97 0.04
C PRO A 114 -13.04 5.29 -0.08
N PHE A 115 -12.89 6.00 -1.20
CA PHE A 115 -13.49 7.29 -1.48
C PHE A 115 -13.84 7.41 -2.96
N GLU A 116 -14.78 8.29 -3.26
CA GLU A 116 -15.18 8.59 -4.63
C GLU A 116 -14.07 9.31 -5.41
N ILE A 117 -14.12 9.13 -6.73
CA ILE A 117 -13.32 9.85 -7.72
C ILE A 117 -14.26 10.64 -8.64
N PRO A 118 -13.92 11.87 -9.04
CA PRO A 118 -12.68 12.61 -8.78
C PRO A 118 -12.49 13.03 -7.32
N ILE A 119 -11.23 13.25 -6.92
CA ILE A 119 -10.83 13.60 -5.55
C ILE A 119 -11.27 15.02 -5.25
N LYS A 120 -12.08 15.19 -4.18
CA LYS A 120 -12.46 16.51 -3.66
C LYS A 120 -11.49 16.98 -2.58
N ASN A 121 -11.23 16.12 -1.60
CA ASN A 121 -10.45 16.47 -0.42
C ASN A 121 -9.03 15.88 -0.45
N LYS A 122 -8.01 16.73 -0.22
CA LYS A 122 -6.60 16.33 -0.09
C LYS A 122 -6.37 15.31 1.03
N SER A 123 -7.20 15.28 2.08
CA SER A 123 -7.09 14.27 3.16
C SER A 123 -7.25 12.84 2.64
N ASN A 124 -8.07 12.65 1.61
CA ASN A 124 -8.43 11.34 1.06
C ASN A 124 -7.40 10.85 0.03
N LEU A 125 -6.55 11.76 -0.47
CA LEU A 125 -5.56 11.49 -1.52
C LEU A 125 -4.66 10.30 -1.16
N ARG A 126 -4.11 10.27 0.06
CA ARG A 126 -3.17 9.22 0.47
C ARG A 126 -3.80 7.83 0.42
N SER A 127 -5.02 7.71 0.97
CA SER A 127 -5.76 6.45 1.01
C SER A 127 -6.22 6.02 -0.37
N LEU A 128 -6.67 6.95 -1.21
CA LEU A 128 -7.06 6.66 -2.58
C LEU A 128 -5.86 6.21 -3.43
N LEU A 129 -4.72 6.90 -3.33
CA LEU A 129 -3.48 6.51 -4.00
C LEU A 129 -3.03 5.10 -3.59
N ALA A 130 -3.13 4.78 -2.30
CA ALA A 130 -2.81 3.44 -1.80
C ALA A 130 -3.74 2.36 -2.38
N ALA A 131 -5.02 2.66 -2.56
CA ALA A 131 -5.98 1.75 -3.19
C ALA A 131 -5.71 1.59 -4.70
N LEU A 132 -5.55 2.69 -5.43
CA LEU A 132 -5.27 2.67 -6.86
C LEU A 132 -3.97 1.92 -7.19
N ARG A 133 -2.91 2.11 -6.38
CA ARG A 133 -1.62 1.40 -6.56
C ARG A 133 -1.67 -0.11 -6.33
N LYS A 134 -2.79 -0.66 -5.84
CA LYS A 134 -2.99 -2.12 -5.78
C LYS A 134 -3.39 -2.71 -7.14
N VAL A 135 -3.94 -1.88 -8.02
CA VAL A 135 -4.51 -2.30 -9.32
C VAL A 135 -3.73 -1.69 -10.48
N TYR A 136 -3.30 -0.44 -10.34
CA TYR A 136 -2.70 0.37 -11.40
C TYR A 136 -1.26 0.78 -11.10
N THR A 137 -0.49 0.96 -12.16
CA THR A 137 0.82 1.63 -12.15
C THR A 137 0.71 3.00 -12.78
N PHE A 138 1.29 4.01 -12.12
CA PHE A 138 1.32 5.40 -12.57
C PHE A 138 2.35 6.19 -11.74
N ALA A 139 3.01 7.17 -12.37
CA ALA A 139 3.94 8.06 -11.67
C ALA A 139 3.19 9.17 -10.92
N GLN A 140 2.23 9.80 -11.62
CA GLN A 140 1.41 10.89 -11.12
C GLN A 140 -0.05 10.65 -11.54
N LEU A 141 -0.99 11.25 -10.77
CA LEU A 141 -2.40 11.25 -11.15
C LEU A 141 -2.64 12.35 -12.19
N PRO A 142 -3.39 12.07 -13.27
CA PRO A 142 -3.86 13.12 -14.18
C PRO A 142 -4.76 14.13 -13.46
N ASP A 143 -4.77 15.38 -13.94
CA ASP A 143 -5.55 16.46 -13.34
C ASP A 143 -7.06 16.16 -13.31
N GLU A 144 -7.57 15.39 -14.29
CA GLU A 144 -8.97 14.94 -14.32
C GLU A 144 -9.38 14.09 -13.10
N TYR A 145 -8.42 13.55 -12.33
CA TYR A 145 -8.69 12.84 -11.09
C TYR A 145 -8.92 13.78 -9.90
N PHE A 146 -8.78 15.09 -10.08
CA PHE A 146 -9.08 16.09 -9.07
C PHE A 146 -10.34 16.86 -9.48
N THR A 147 -11.18 17.14 -8.48
CA THR A 147 -12.33 18.02 -8.70
C THR A 147 -11.80 19.45 -8.80
N GLU A 148 -12.14 20.16 -9.88
CA GLU A 148 -11.88 21.59 -9.96
C GLU A 148 -12.74 22.31 -8.92
N LEU A 149 -12.07 22.91 -7.93
CA LEU A 149 -12.72 23.72 -6.90
C LEU A 149 -12.76 25.18 -7.31
N GLU A 150 -13.88 25.84 -7.02
CA GLU A 150 -14.07 27.27 -7.23
C GLU A 150 -13.14 28.06 -6.28
N PRO A 151 -12.65 29.24 -6.68
CA PRO A 151 -11.95 30.13 -5.75
C PRO A 151 -12.89 30.52 -4.60
N LEU A 152 -12.37 30.60 -3.39
CA LEU A 152 -13.13 31.11 -2.25
C LEU A 152 -13.54 32.57 -2.52
N PRO A 153 -14.83 32.93 -2.46
CA PRO A 153 -15.27 34.30 -2.70
C PRO A 153 -14.79 35.23 -1.57
N ASP A 154 -14.57 36.51 -1.88
CA ASP A 154 -14.18 37.49 -0.86
C ASP A 154 -15.29 37.74 0.16
N ASN A 155 -16.53 37.57 -0.29
CA ASN A 155 -17.74 37.80 0.47
C ASN A 155 -18.34 36.48 0.98
N PRO A 156 -18.48 36.27 2.30
CA PRO A 156 -19.06 35.04 2.84
C PRO A 156 -20.53 34.82 2.44
N TRP A 157 -21.25 35.84 1.98
CA TRP A 157 -22.63 35.70 1.51
C TRP A 157 -22.75 35.07 0.12
N GLU A 158 -21.66 35.01 -0.63
CA GLU A 158 -21.55 34.37 -1.95
C GLU A 158 -21.16 32.90 -1.84
N LEU A 159 -20.95 32.40 -0.61
CA LEU A 159 -20.77 30.99 -0.36
C LEU A 159 -22.01 30.18 -0.73
N ARG A 160 -21.79 28.91 -1.11
CA ARG A 160 -22.85 27.90 -1.28
C ARG A 160 -23.67 27.80 0.01
N GLU A 161 -24.98 27.65 -0.15
CA GLU A 161 -25.96 27.62 0.96
C GLU A 161 -25.59 26.61 2.07
N GLU A 162 -24.93 25.50 1.71
CA GLU A 162 -24.46 24.45 2.63
C GLU A 162 -23.42 24.92 3.65
N VAL A 163 -22.58 25.91 3.28
CA VAL A 163 -21.49 26.44 4.12
C VAL A 163 -21.66 27.92 4.46
N LYS A 164 -22.59 28.61 3.79
CA LYS A 164 -22.95 30.01 4.05
C LYS A 164 -23.35 30.27 5.49
N GLY A 165 -24.12 29.36 6.11
CA GLY A 165 -24.53 29.48 7.51
C GLY A 165 -23.39 29.34 8.55
N LEU A 166 -22.18 28.99 8.12
CA LEU A 166 -21.00 28.91 9.00
C LEU A 166 -20.29 30.26 9.16
N PHE A 167 -20.61 31.24 8.31
CA PHE A 167 -19.95 32.53 8.24
C PHE A 167 -20.98 33.67 8.09
N SER A 168 -20.66 34.91 8.48
CA SER A 168 -19.44 35.33 9.18
C SER A 168 -19.45 34.93 10.67
N ILE A 169 -18.27 34.74 11.27
CA ILE A 169 -18.15 34.32 12.67
C ILE A 169 -18.33 35.54 13.58
N ILE A 170 -19.42 35.53 14.34
CA ILE A 170 -19.81 36.67 15.21
C ILE A 170 -19.34 36.45 16.65
N ASP A 171 -19.54 35.26 17.22
CA ASP A 171 -19.15 34.96 18.60
C ASP A 171 -17.70 34.46 18.68
N ARG A 172 -16.92 34.99 19.62
CA ARG A 172 -15.57 34.51 19.94
C ARG A 172 -15.56 33.04 20.38
N LYS A 173 -16.65 32.52 20.95
CA LYS A 173 -16.76 31.09 21.30
C LYS A 173 -16.66 30.20 20.06
N ASP A 174 -17.18 30.66 18.93
CA ASP A 174 -17.17 29.92 17.66
C ASP A 174 -15.81 29.94 16.95
N LEU A 175 -14.85 30.75 17.42
CA LEU A 175 -13.46 30.69 16.93
C LEU A 175 -12.83 29.31 17.16
N ARG A 176 -13.26 28.59 18.19
CA ARG A 176 -12.81 27.21 18.45
C ARG A 176 -13.28 26.22 17.37
N LYS A 177 -14.34 26.56 16.62
CA LYS A 177 -14.94 25.73 15.56
C LYS A 177 -14.43 26.07 14.16
N VAL A 178 -13.67 27.16 14.00
CA VAL A 178 -13.11 27.63 12.71
C VAL A 178 -12.40 26.52 11.95
N TYR A 179 -11.66 25.67 12.64
CA TYR A 179 -10.95 24.55 12.01
C TYR A 179 -11.92 23.59 11.29
N GLY A 180 -13.04 23.23 11.94
CA GLY A 180 -14.08 22.41 11.33
C GLY A 180 -14.80 23.14 10.19
N TYR A 181 -15.00 24.46 10.30
CA TYR A 181 -15.61 25.24 9.21
C TYR A 181 -14.68 25.33 7.99
N LYS A 182 -13.37 25.52 8.20
CA LYS A 182 -12.35 25.45 7.14
C LYS A 182 -12.37 24.07 6.46
N GLN A 183 -12.53 22.97 7.21
CA GLN A 183 -12.64 21.63 6.60
C GLN A 183 -13.86 21.51 5.67
N ARG A 184 -15.00 22.08 6.04
CA ARG A 184 -16.22 22.08 5.19
C ARG A 184 -16.07 23.00 3.99
N LEU A 185 -15.43 24.16 4.13
CA LEU A 185 -15.11 25.02 2.98
C LEU A 185 -14.20 24.33 1.97
N ALA A 186 -13.24 23.52 2.43
CA ALA A 186 -12.28 22.81 1.58
C ALA A 186 -12.93 21.74 0.67
N GLU A 187 -14.18 21.39 0.91
CA GLU A 187 -14.94 20.47 0.04
C GLU A 187 -15.42 21.14 -1.25
N HIS A 188 -15.53 22.47 -1.25
CA HIS A 188 -16.14 23.24 -2.35
C HIS A 188 -15.20 24.30 -2.94
N TYR A 189 -14.29 24.84 -2.13
CA TYR A 189 -13.46 25.99 -2.49
C TYR A 189 -11.97 25.70 -2.37
N LYS A 190 -11.17 26.34 -3.22
CA LYS A 190 -9.72 26.46 -3.08
C LYS A 190 -9.35 27.86 -2.60
N TRP A 191 -8.39 27.94 -1.70
CA TRP A 191 -7.77 29.19 -1.25
C TRP A 191 -6.33 28.89 -0.78
N GLU A 192 -5.41 29.84 -0.98
CA GLU A 192 -3.99 29.66 -0.66
C GLU A 192 -3.58 30.36 0.64
N GLU A 193 -4.32 31.39 1.04
CA GLU A 193 -4.02 32.24 2.19
C GLU A 193 -4.89 31.90 3.42
N ASP A 194 -4.86 32.74 4.45
CA ASP A 194 -5.83 32.66 5.52
C ASP A 194 -7.21 33.19 5.09
N LEU A 195 -8.25 32.87 5.86
CA LEU A 195 -9.58 33.44 5.61
C LEU A 195 -9.53 34.95 5.77
N LEU A 196 -10.14 35.67 4.83
CA LEU A 196 -10.23 37.13 4.85
C LEU A 196 -10.96 37.62 6.10
N GLU A 197 -10.67 38.86 6.51
CA GLU A 197 -11.32 39.49 7.68
C GLU A 197 -12.84 39.59 7.51
N SER A 198 -13.35 39.64 6.26
CA SER A 198 -14.78 39.60 5.94
C SER A 198 -15.51 38.38 6.50
N TYR A 199 -14.80 37.27 6.72
CA TYR A 199 -15.32 36.04 7.31
C TYR A 199 -15.47 36.13 8.85
N PHE A 200 -15.01 37.21 9.47
CA PHE A 200 -15.05 37.44 10.92
C PHE A 200 -15.79 38.76 11.23
N SER A 201 -16.88 38.68 11.99
CA SER A 201 -17.64 39.84 12.46
C SER A 201 -17.62 39.91 13.98
N LEU A 202 -16.42 39.86 14.56
CA LEU A 202 -16.24 39.81 16.00
C LEU A 202 -16.49 41.18 16.65
N PRO A 203 -17.22 41.24 17.79
CA PRO A 203 -17.40 42.50 18.51
C PRO A 203 -16.06 43.01 19.08
N LYS A 204 -15.86 44.34 18.98
CA LYS A 204 -14.69 45.04 19.54
C LYS A 204 -14.52 44.67 21.02
N LYS A 205 -13.27 44.41 21.46
CA LYS A 205 -12.96 44.18 22.89
C LYS A 205 -13.48 45.38 23.68
N LYS A 206 -14.41 45.15 24.64
CA LYS A 206 -14.68 46.12 25.70
C LYS A 206 -13.42 46.17 26.57
N TYR A 207 -12.63 47.23 26.42
CA TYR A 207 -11.60 47.54 27.41
C TYR A 207 -12.32 48.02 28.66
N HIS A 208 -12.36 47.17 29.70
CA HIS A 208 -12.68 47.64 31.04
C HIS A 208 -11.42 48.37 31.54
N TYR A 209 -11.45 49.69 31.44
CA TYR A 209 -10.56 50.53 32.23
C TYR A 209 -11.00 50.36 33.68
N HIS A 210 -10.15 49.70 34.47
CA HIS A 210 -10.24 49.68 35.93
C HIS A 210 -9.59 50.94 36.49
#